data_AF-A0A497USY2-F1
#
_entry.id   AF-A0A497USY2-F1
#
_cell.length_a   1.000
_cell.length_b   1.000
_cell.length_c   1.000
_cell.angle_alpha   90.00
_cell.angle_beta   90.00
_cell.angle_gamma   90.00
#
_symmetry.space_group_name_H-M   'P 1'
#
loop_
_entity.id
_entity.type
_entity.pdbx_description
1 polymer ?
#
loop_
_entity_poly.entity_id
_entity_poly.type
_entity_poly.pdbx_seq_one_letter_code
_entity_poly.pdbx_strand_id
1 'polypeptide(L)'
;MGTYSIIYLRKPETAMEVNDLLKENYNLKYKRYNEVDYGVFFTQEMFDEDLRFVNEDEEGKADLPHFRRPISKETYYSLLFGVGNVFGDIGTYCVKISSVRGEDVKIIRTLQEFSKTPLFKKYINLRRSKNLKRLLAIQV
;
A
#
# COMPACT_ATOMS: atom_id res chain seq x y z
N MET A 1 -16.27 -4.46 11.16
CA MET A 1 -15.87 -4.01 9.81
C MET A 1 -15.62 -2.51 9.83
N GLY A 2 -14.59 -2.02 9.13
CA GLY A 2 -14.28 -0.59 9.08
C GLY A 2 -14.48 0.00 7.68
N THR A 3 -14.59 1.33 7.59
CA THR A 3 -14.48 2.06 6.33
C THR A 3 -13.00 2.27 5.99
N TYR A 4 -12.62 1.96 4.76
CA TYR A 4 -11.27 2.12 4.21
C TYR A 4 -11.27 3.10 3.05
N SER A 5 -10.17 3.84 2.88
CA SER A 5 -9.86 4.54 1.65
C SER A 5 -8.83 3.73 0.87
N ILE A 6 -9.08 3.56 -0.42
CA ILE A 6 -8.18 2.88 -1.34
C ILE A 6 -7.81 3.87 -2.42
N ILE A 7 -6.53 4.18 -2.54
CA ILE A 7 -5.98 5.06 -3.56
C ILE A 7 -5.31 4.20 -4.61
N TYR A 8 -5.71 4.39 -5.88
CA TYR A 8 -5.09 3.71 -7.01
C TYR A 8 -4.18 4.68 -7.75
N LEU A 9 -2.99 4.21 -8.10
CA LEU A 9 -2.20 4.84 -9.16
C LEU A 9 -2.90 4.65 -10.51
N ARG A 10 -2.63 5.56 -11.46
CA ARG A 10 -3.06 5.40 -12.86
C ARG A 10 -2.32 4.25 -13.54
N LYS A 11 -1.06 4.09 -13.16
CA LYS A 11 -0.10 3.11 -13.68
C LYS A 11 0.54 2.41 -12.48
N PRO A 12 0.24 1.13 -12.21
CA PRO A 12 0.83 0.40 -11.09
C PRO A 12 2.36 0.42 -11.09
N GLU A 13 2.97 0.40 -12.27
CA GLU A 13 4.42 0.40 -12.47
C GLU A 13 5.11 1.68 -11.95
N THR A 14 4.39 2.78 -11.75
CA THR A 14 4.96 4.02 -11.18
C THR A 14 4.97 4.01 -9.64
N ALA A 15 4.63 2.90 -8.98
CA ALA A 15 4.55 2.85 -7.52
C ALA A 15 5.88 3.17 -6.82
N MET A 16 7.00 2.65 -7.34
CA MET A 16 8.34 2.93 -6.83
C MET A 16 8.68 4.41 -6.98
N GLU A 17 8.52 4.97 -8.19
CA GLU A 17 8.73 6.40 -8.47
C GLU A 17 7.92 7.31 -7.53
N VAL A 18 6.64 6.98 -7.30
CA VAL A 18 5.79 7.77 -6.42
C VAL A 18 6.22 7.63 -4.96
N ASN A 19 6.64 6.44 -4.53
CA ASN A 19 7.15 6.24 -3.17
C ASN A 19 8.43 7.04 -2.93
N ASP A 20 9.37 7.05 -3.87
CA ASP A 20 10.61 7.83 -3.80
C ASP A 20 10.30 9.33 -3.74
N LEU A 21 9.42 9.79 -4.62
CA LEU A 21 8.94 11.17 -4.61
C LEU A 21 8.35 11.56 -3.24
N LEU A 22 7.54 10.69 -2.64
CA LEU A 22 6.93 10.94 -1.34
C LEU A 22 7.96 10.91 -0.20
N LYS A 23 8.95 10.00 -0.28
CA LYS A 23 10.06 9.88 0.67
C LYS A 23 10.91 11.14 0.69
N GLU A 24 11.34 11.58 -0.48
CA GLU A 24 12.25 12.72 -0.66
C GLU A 24 11.58 14.05 -0.34
N ASN A 25 10.37 14.28 -0.84
CA ASN A 25 9.73 15.60 -0.73
C ASN A 25 8.97 15.81 0.59
N TYR A 26 8.60 14.74 1.29
CA TYR A 26 7.77 14.82 2.51
C TYR A 26 8.42 14.15 3.73
N ASN A 27 9.71 13.79 3.63
CA ASN A 27 10.50 13.20 4.71
C ASN A 27 9.80 12.00 5.37
N LEU A 28 9.17 11.16 4.54
CA LEU A 28 8.60 9.89 5.00
C LEU A 28 9.75 8.91 5.28
N LYS A 29 9.66 8.20 6.40
CA LYS A 29 10.61 7.15 6.76
C LYS A 29 9.95 5.81 6.50
N TYR A 30 10.43 5.09 5.51
CA TYR A 30 9.97 3.75 5.19
C TYR A 30 10.75 2.72 5.99
N LYS A 31 10.09 1.61 6.32
CA LYS A 31 10.77 0.44 6.87
C LYS A 31 11.45 -0.27 5.71
N ARG A 32 12.61 -0.87 5.98
CA ARG A 32 13.38 -1.60 4.99
C ARG A 32 13.55 -3.05 5.43
N TYR A 33 13.20 -3.98 4.56
CA TYR A 33 13.35 -5.42 4.77
C TYR A 33 14.00 -6.03 3.53
N ASN A 34 15.11 -6.77 3.71
CA ASN A 34 15.91 -7.36 2.62
C ASN A 34 16.10 -6.41 1.44
N GLU A 35 16.60 -5.21 1.74
CA GLU A 35 16.87 -4.14 0.79
C GLU A 35 15.65 -3.47 0.14
N VAL A 36 14.43 -3.97 0.36
CA VAL A 36 13.16 -3.41 -0.13
C VAL A 36 12.60 -2.38 0.84
N ASP A 37 12.32 -1.18 0.34
CA ASP A 37 11.67 -0.10 1.10
C ASP A 37 10.14 -0.25 1.03
N TYR A 38 9.49 -0.46 2.18
CA TYR A 38 8.04 -0.54 2.31
C TYR A 38 7.42 0.85 2.39
N GLY A 39 7.20 1.43 1.22
CA GLY A 39 6.57 2.74 0.99
C GLY A 39 5.04 2.77 1.09
N VAL A 40 4.46 3.90 0.70
CA VAL A 40 3.01 4.17 0.80
C VAL A 40 2.21 3.34 -0.21
N PHE A 41 2.64 3.33 -1.47
CA PHE A 41 1.99 2.54 -2.52
C PHE A 41 2.67 1.18 -2.62
N PHE A 42 1.87 0.11 -2.60
CA PHE A 42 2.40 -1.25 -2.65
C PHE A 42 3.09 -1.52 -4.00
N THR A 43 4.34 -1.97 -4.00
CA THR A 43 5.13 -2.24 -5.22
C THR A 43 5.20 -3.73 -5.53
N GLN A 44 5.66 -4.06 -6.74
CA GLN A 44 5.98 -5.45 -7.10
C GLN A 44 7.13 -6.01 -6.22
N GLU A 45 8.10 -5.18 -5.83
CA GLU A 45 9.19 -5.59 -4.95
C GLU A 45 8.70 -5.93 -3.54
N MET A 46 7.78 -5.14 -2.98
CA MET A 46 7.14 -5.48 -1.70
C MET A 46 6.37 -6.80 -1.80
N PHE A 47 5.65 -7.02 -2.91
CA PHE A 47 4.94 -8.28 -3.14
C PHE A 47 5.89 -9.48 -3.19
N ASP A 48 7.00 -9.35 -3.94
CA ASP A 48 7.96 -10.44 -4.10
C ASP A 48 8.71 -10.72 -2.80
N GLU A 49 9.03 -9.70 -2.01
CA GLU A 49 9.63 -9.86 -0.67
C GLU A 49 8.65 -10.48 0.33
N ASP A 50 7.39 -10.04 0.35
CA ASP A 50 6.36 -10.63 1.19
C ASP A 50 6.14 -12.11 0.82
N LEU A 51 6.15 -12.45 -0.47
CA LEU A 51 6.04 -13.83 -0.94
C LEU A 51 7.25 -14.68 -0.55
N ARG A 52 8.45 -14.11 -0.63
CA ARG A 52 9.70 -14.75 -0.18
C ARG A 52 9.59 -15.03 1.32
N PHE A 53 9.20 -14.03 2.10
CA PHE A 53 9.04 -14.14 3.56
C PHE A 53 8.08 -15.25 3.97
N VAL A 54 6.88 -15.36 3.38
CA VAL A 54 5.91 -16.40 3.74
C VAL A 54 6.29 -17.81 3.29
N ASN A 55 7.27 -17.93 2.39
CA ASN A 55 7.76 -19.21 1.86
C ASN A 55 9.04 -19.69 2.55
N GLU A 56 9.95 -18.79 2.88
CA GLU A 56 11.31 -19.11 3.30
C GLU A 56 11.51 -18.98 4.81
N ASP A 57 11.01 -17.89 5.40
CA ASP A 57 11.21 -17.56 6.81
C ASP A 57 10.22 -18.31 7.72
N GLU A 58 10.70 -18.83 8.86
CA GLU A 58 9.84 -19.56 9.81
C GLU A 58 8.72 -18.68 10.38
N GLU A 59 9.00 -17.38 10.62
CA GLU A 59 7.99 -16.40 11.05
C GLU A 59 6.91 -16.20 9.98
N GLY A 60 7.31 -16.00 8.71
CA GLY A 60 6.37 -15.86 7.60
C GLY A 60 5.58 -17.16 7.33
N LYS A 61 6.19 -18.33 7.57
CA LYS A 61 5.45 -19.60 7.51
C LYS A 61 4.37 -19.69 8.60
N ALA A 62 4.59 -19.08 9.75
CA ALA A 62 3.59 -19.04 10.81
C ALA A 62 2.37 -18.16 10.46
N ASP A 63 2.51 -17.18 9.57
CA ASP A 63 1.40 -16.32 9.12
C ASP A 63 0.37 -17.05 8.25
N LEU A 64 0.81 -18.06 7.47
CA LEU A 64 -0.03 -18.86 6.58
C LEU A 64 0.08 -20.37 6.87
N PRO A 65 -0.16 -20.83 8.12
CA PRO A 65 0.25 -22.15 8.57
C PRO A 65 -0.43 -23.29 7.80
N HIS A 66 -1.62 -23.04 7.25
CA HIS A 66 -2.42 -24.02 6.52
C HIS A 66 -2.04 -24.22 5.05
N PHE A 67 -1.15 -23.38 4.48
CA PHE A 67 -0.75 -23.49 3.08
C PHE A 67 0.44 -24.44 2.90
N ARG A 68 0.43 -25.28 1.87
CA ARG A 68 1.62 -26.06 1.51
C ARG A 68 2.63 -25.15 0.81
N ARG A 69 3.92 -25.30 1.14
CA ARG A 69 5.00 -24.51 0.54
C ARG A 69 5.65 -25.27 -0.63
N PRO A 70 6.14 -24.55 -1.65
CA PRO A 70 6.04 -23.09 -1.82
C PRO A 70 4.63 -22.66 -2.25
N ILE A 71 4.16 -21.53 -1.72
CA ILE A 71 2.98 -20.81 -2.18
C ILE A 71 3.33 -20.13 -3.50
N SER A 72 2.51 -20.30 -4.53
CA SER A 72 2.73 -19.67 -5.83
C SER A 72 2.41 -18.17 -5.80
N LYS A 73 2.97 -17.41 -6.75
CA LYS A 73 2.67 -15.97 -6.92
C LYS A 73 1.17 -15.75 -7.09
N GLU A 74 0.50 -16.55 -7.90
CA GLU A 74 -0.94 -16.43 -8.20
C GLU A 74 -1.79 -16.70 -6.95
N THR A 75 -1.39 -17.69 -6.16
CA THR A 75 -2.06 -18.03 -4.90
C THR A 75 -1.91 -16.89 -3.91
N TYR A 76 -0.69 -16.39 -3.71
CA TYR A 76 -0.43 -15.30 -2.78
C TYR A 76 -1.09 -13.99 -3.23
N TYR A 77 -1.05 -13.68 -4.53
CA TYR A 77 -1.76 -12.56 -5.12
C TYR A 77 -3.27 -12.65 -4.84
N SER A 78 -3.86 -13.84 -5.00
CA SER A 78 -5.28 -14.07 -4.68
C SER A 78 -5.56 -13.92 -3.18
N LEU A 79 -4.62 -14.30 -2.31
CA LEU A 79 -4.77 -14.13 -0.86
C LEU A 79 -4.71 -12.66 -0.44
N LEU A 80 -3.90 -11.83 -1.10
CA LEU A 80 -3.79 -10.40 -0.80
C LEU A 80 -4.90 -9.57 -1.47
N PHE A 81 -5.13 -9.81 -2.76
CA PHE A 81 -5.95 -8.94 -3.63
C PHE A 81 -7.22 -9.63 -4.17
N GLY A 82 -7.48 -10.88 -3.78
CA GLY A 82 -8.64 -11.63 -4.23
C GLY A 82 -9.98 -11.06 -3.75
N VAL A 83 -11.06 -11.63 -4.29
CA VAL A 83 -12.43 -11.20 -4.02
C VAL A 83 -12.73 -11.29 -2.53
N GLY A 84 -13.08 -10.15 -1.92
CA GLY A 84 -13.37 -10.03 -0.49
C GLY A 84 -12.28 -9.34 0.33
N ASN A 85 -11.07 -9.20 -0.23
CA ASN A 85 -10.01 -8.41 0.39
C ASN A 85 -10.20 -6.90 0.17
N VAL A 86 -9.71 -6.13 1.14
CA VAL A 86 -9.77 -4.66 1.13
C VAL A 86 -8.50 -4.04 0.55
N PHE A 87 -7.44 -4.84 0.42
CA PHE A 87 -6.21 -4.44 -0.26
C PHE A 87 -6.49 -4.42 -1.75
N GLY A 88 -6.21 -3.29 -2.41
CA GLY A 88 -6.59 -3.08 -3.79
C GLY A 88 -5.82 -4.01 -4.73
N ASP A 89 -4.65 -3.56 -5.16
CA ASP A 89 -3.75 -4.23 -6.10
C ASP A 89 -2.33 -3.64 -5.91
N ILE A 90 -1.35 -4.12 -6.66
CA ILE A 90 -0.09 -3.41 -6.83
C ILE A 90 -0.37 -1.99 -7.33
N GLY A 91 0.38 -1.02 -6.81
CA GLY A 91 0.16 0.40 -7.03
C GLY A 91 -1.04 0.96 -6.27
N THR A 92 -1.42 0.34 -5.14
CA THR A 92 -2.46 0.86 -4.27
C THR A 92 -1.96 1.19 -2.88
N TYR A 93 -2.59 2.20 -2.28
CA TYR A 93 -2.49 2.49 -0.85
C TYR A 93 -3.86 2.25 -0.21
N CYS A 94 -3.91 1.51 0.88
CA CYS A 94 -5.12 1.21 1.62
C CYS A 94 -4.97 1.62 3.08
N VAL A 95 -5.92 2.39 3.59
CA VAL A 95 -5.92 2.84 4.99
C VAL A 95 -7.31 2.85 5.57
N LYS A 96 -7.44 2.46 6.83
CA LYS A 96 -8.70 2.50 7.57
C LYS A 96 -9.00 3.94 7.99
N ILE A 97 -10.08 4.51 7.46
CA ILE A 97 -10.50 5.89 7.75
C ILE A 97 -11.59 5.99 8.82
N SER A 98 -12.17 4.86 9.21
CA SER A 98 -13.14 4.78 10.32
C SER A 98 -12.49 4.83 11.70
N SER A 99 -11.17 4.62 11.77
CA SER A 99 -10.36 4.71 12.98
C SER A 99 -8.90 4.84 12.53
N VAL A 100 -8.44 6.08 12.46
CA VAL A 100 -7.07 6.42 12.04
C VAL A 100 -6.14 6.15 13.20
N ARG A 101 -5.05 5.41 12.95
CA ARG A 101 -4.01 5.17 13.96
C ARG A 101 -2.97 6.29 13.92
N GLY A 102 -2.24 6.48 15.02
CA GLY A 102 -1.18 7.50 15.09
C GLY A 102 -0.10 7.32 14.03
N GLU A 103 0.22 6.08 13.66
CA GLU A 103 1.15 5.75 12.57
C GLU A 103 0.67 6.23 11.19
N ASP A 104 -0.64 6.24 10.97
CA ASP A 104 -1.25 6.64 9.68
C ASP A 104 -1.31 8.17 9.52
N VAL A 105 -1.33 8.94 10.62
CA VAL A 105 -1.48 10.39 10.62
C VAL A 105 -0.47 11.07 9.70
N LYS A 106 0.80 10.68 9.79
CA LYS A 106 1.88 11.28 8.99
C LYS A 106 1.68 11.01 7.49
N ILE A 107 1.26 9.81 7.14
CA ILE A 107 1.00 9.42 5.75
C ILE A 107 -0.24 10.18 5.23
N ILE A 108 -1.30 10.27 6.03
CA ILE A 108 -2.51 11.00 5.66
C ILE A 108 -2.21 12.49 5.41
N ARG A 109 -1.47 13.15 6.31
CA ARG A 109 -1.03 14.54 6.11
C ARG A 109 -0.19 14.70 4.84
N THR A 110 0.73 13.78 4.61
CA THR A 110 1.55 13.77 3.39
C THR A 110 0.69 13.64 2.13
N LEU A 111 -0.31 12.75 2.13
CA LEU A 111 -1.24 12.59 1.02
C LEU A 111 -2.14 13.81 0.83
N GLN A 112 -2.53 14.50 1.91
CA GLN A 112 -3.26 15.77 1.86
C GLN A 112 -2.41 16.88 1.22
N GLU A 113 -1.14 17.00 1.58
CA GLU A 113 -0.22 17.96 0.96
C GLU A 113 0.06 17.60 -0.49
N PHE A 114 0.38 16.33 -0.78
CA PHE A 114 0.58 15.83 -2.13
C PHE A 114 -0.63 16.11 -3.02
N SER A 115 -1.85 16.00 -2.48
CA SER A 115 -3.10 16.29 -3.22
C SER A 115 -3.24 17.70 -3.76
N LYS A 116 -2.48 18.66 -3.21
CA LYS A 116 -2.44 20.06 -3.65
C LYS A 116 -1.51 20.27 -4.86
N THR A 117 -0.71 19.27 -5.21
CA THR A 117 0.26 19.36 -6.33
C THR A 117 -0.35 18.92 -7.66
N PRO A 118 0.17 19.41 -8.81
CA PRO A 118 -0.22 18.90 -10.13
C PRO A 118 0.10 17.41 -10.31
N LEU A 119 1.15 16.91 -9.65
CA LEU A 119 1.60 15.52 -9.72
C LEU A 119 0.57 14.55 -9.15
N PHE A 120 -0.25 14.97 -8.18
CA PHE A 120 -1.33 14.13 -7.68
C PHE A 120 -2.30 13.71 -8.78
N LYS A 121 -2.73 14.65 -9.63
CA LYS A 121 -3.63 14.33 -10.75
C LYS A 121 -2.96 13.50 -11.84
N LYS A 122 -1.63 13.64 -11.97
CA LYS A 122 -0.78 12.86 -12.89
C LYS A 122 -0.73 11.40 -12.46
N TYR A 123 -0.41 11.12 -11.19
CA TYR A 123 -0.17 9.76 -10.72
C TYR A 123 -1.43 9.06 -10.19
N ILE A 124 -2.36 9.78 -9.57
CA ILE A 124 -3.52 9.16 -8.90
C ILE A 124 -4.70 8.99 -9.87
N ASN A 125 -5.28 7.80 -9.88
CA ASN A 125 -6.54 7.51 -10.54
C ASN A 125 -7.72 7.88 -9.63
N LEU A 126 -8.18 9.12 -9.74
CA LEU A 126 -9.27 9.67 -8.94
C LEU A 126 -10.61 8.93 -9.15
N ARG A 127 -10.84 8.35 -10.34
CA ARG A 127 -12.09 7.65 -10.67
C ARG A 127 -12.14 6.27 -10.03
N ARG A 128 -11.01 5.55 -9.99
CA ARG A 128 -10.91 4.21 -9.39
C ARG A 128 -10.76 4.27 -7.87
N SER A 129 -10.19 5.35 -7.34
CA SER A 129 -9.98 5.55 -5.90
C SER A 129 -11.27 5.64 -5.11
N LYS A 130 -11.34 4.92 -3.99
CA LYS A 130 -12.51 4.84 -3.11
C LYS A 130 -12.30 5.65 -1.84
N ASN A 131 -13.33 6.40 -1.44
CA ASN A 131 -13.34 7.25 -0.25
C ASN A 131 -12.19 8.29 -0.17
N LEU A 132 -11.52 8.59 -1.30
CA LEU A 132 -10.37 9.49 -1.34
C LEU A 132 -10.70 10.89 -0.81
N LYS A 133 -11.82 11.47 -1.23
CA LYS A 133 -12.26 12.80 -0.73
C LYS A 133 -12.42 12.80 0.79
N ARG A 134 -12.93 11.70 1.36
CA ARG A 134 -13.11 11.56 2.81
C ARG A 134 -11.76 11.46 3.51
N LEU A 135 -10.81 10.69 2.97
CA LEU A 135 -9.43 10.62 3.46
C LEU A 135 -8.75 11.99 3.48
N LEU A 136 -8.85 12.73 2.37
CA LEU A 136 -8.21 14.05 2.23
C LEU A 136 -8.87 15.14 3.10
N ALA A 137 -10.06 14.88 3.65
CA ALA A 137 -10.78 15.79 4.53
C ALA A 137 -10.66 15.43 6.02
N ILE A 138 -9.98 14.34 6.38
CA ILE A 138 -9.80 13.96 7.79
C ILE A 138 -8.97 15.05 8.49
N GLN A 139 -9.47 15.54 9.61
CA GLN A 139 -8.70 16.39 10.51
C GLN A 139 -7.76 15.50 11.32
N VAL A 140 -6.47 15.55 10.99
CA VAL A 140 -5.39 14.76 11.59
C VAL A 140 -4.28 15.64 12.13
#